data_AF-A0A6N7QWJ9-F1
#
_entry.id   AF-A0A6N7QWJ9-F1
#
_cell.length_a   1.000
_cell.length_b   1.000
_cell.length_c   1.000
_cell.angle_alpha   90.00
_cell.angle_beta   90.00
_cell.angle_gamma   90.00
#
_symmetry.space_group_name_H-M   'P 1'
#
loop_
_entity.id
_entity.type
_entity.pdbx_description
1 polymer ?
#
loop_
_entity_poly.entity_id
_entity_poly.type
_entity_poly.pdbx_seq_one_letter_code
_entity_poly.pdbx_strand_id
1 'polypeptide(L)' 'MVVKALQKKVGSKADGYLGPNTVRKLQAHLGTPVDGVISEPSMMVEELQRRLNAGTF' A
#
# COMPACT_ATOMS: atom_id res chain seq x y z
N MET A 1 10.07 9.89 5.64
CA MET A 1 8.92 10.06 4.71
C MET A 1 8.09 8.78 4.72
N VAL A 2 6.77 8.90 4.85
CA VAL A 2 5.83 7.77 5.02
C VAL A 2 5.87 6.79 3.83
N VAL A 3 5.88 7.30 2.60
CA VAL A 3 5.88 6.43 1.39
C VAL A 3 7.09 5.49 1.36
N LYS A 4 8.29 5.97 1.70
CA LYS A 4 9.49 5.12 1.76
C LYS A 4 9.40 4.05 2.83
N ALA A 5 8.71 4.30 3.94
CA ALA A 5 8.49 3.31 4.99
C ALA A 5 7.55 2.19 4.51
N LEU A 6 6.43 2.56 3.88
CA LEU A 6 5.50 1.61 3.25
C LEU A 6 6.21 0.77 2.18
N GLN A 7 6.97 1.42 1.30
CA GLN A 7 7.77 0.74 0.26
C GLN A 7 8.72 -0.28 0.85
N LYS A 8 9.48 0.06 1.90
CA LYS A 8 10.36 -0.89 2.59
C LYS A 8 9.56 -2.05 3.20
N LYS A 9 8.42 -1.76 3.83
CA LYS A 9 7.57 -2.76 4.47
C LYS A 9 7.05 -3.81 3.49
N VAL A 10 6.64 -3.39 2.29
CA VAL A 10 6.13 -4.30 1.25
C VAL A 10 7.19 -4.76 0.25
N GLY A 11 8.47 -4.40 0.47
CA GLY A 11 9.59 -4.77 -0.40
C GLY A 11 9.61 -4.10 -1.77
N SER A 12 8.99 -2.93 -1.93
CA SER A 12 9.14 -2.07 -3.13
C SER A 12 10.44 -1.27 -3.08
N LYS A 13 10.87 -0.72 -4.23
CA LYS A 13 11.96 0.26 -4.28
C LYS A 13 11.58 1.47 -3.43
N ALA A 14 12.40 1.83 -2.45
CA ALA A 14 12.14 2.91 -1.51
C ALA A 14 12.47 4.31 -2.08
N ASP A 15 11.93 4.63 -3.26
CA ASP A 15 12.16 5.89 -3.98
C ASP A 15 11.28 7.05 -3.49
N GLY A 16 10.24 6.77 -2.70
CA GLY A 16 9.29 7.76 -2.20
C GLY A 16 8.13 8.07 -3.15
N TYR A 17 8.05 7.38 -4.30
CA TYR A 17 6.98 7.53 -5.28
C TYR A 17 5.95 6.39 -5.18
N LEU A 18 4.68 6.76 -4.97
CA LEU A 18 3.58 5.80 -4.88
C LEU A 18 3.05 5.41 -6.28
N GLY A 19 3.93 4.82 -7.10
CA GLY A 19 3.60 4.35 -8.45
C GLY A 19 2.97 2.95 -8.48
N PRO A 20 2.57 2.47 -9.68
CA PRO A 20 1.83 1.21 -9.85
C PRO A 20 2.52 -0.02 -9.25
N ASN A 21 3.86 -0.08 -9.26
CA ASN A 21 4.60 -1.19 -8.62
C ASN A 21 4.38 -1.20 -7.10
N THR A 22 4.52 -0.04 -6.44
CA THR A 22 4.27 0.09 -5.01
C THR A 22 2.81 -0.22 -4.67
N VAL A 23 1.87 0.24 -5.49
CA VAL A 23 0.43 -0.05 -5.31
C VAL A 23 0.15 -1.54 -5.40
N ARG A 24 0.67 -2.26 -6.42
CA ARG A 24 0.49 -3.71 -6.53
C ARG A 24 1.02 -4.46 -5.32
N LYS A 25 2.18 -4.04 -4.79
CA LYS A 25 2.77 -4.66 -3.58
C LYS A 25 1.95 -4.38 -2.33
N LEU A 26 1.40 -3.18 -2.18
CA LEU A 26 0.48 -2.85 -1.10
C LEU A 26 -0.80 -3.67 -1.21
N GLN A 27 -1.41 -3.76 -2.39
CA GLN A 27 -2.60 -4.57 -2.63
C GLN A 27 -2.38 -6.03 -2.28
N ALA A 28 -1.28 -6.61 -2.73
CA ALA A 28 -0.91 -7.99 -2.39
C ALA A 28 -0.70 -8.19 -0.88
N HIS A 29 -0.05 -7.25 -0.21
CA HIS A 29 0.18 -7.31 1.24
C HIS A 29 -1.10 -7.13 2.06
N LEU A 30 -2.03 -6.31 1.57
CA LEU A 30 -3.30 -6.01 2.22
C LEU A 30 -4.40 -7.03 1.88
N GLY A 31 -4.19 -7.88 0.87
CA GLY A 31 -5.17 -8.88 0.45
C GLY A 31 -6.31 -8.30 -0.38
N THR A 32 -6.08 -7.19 -1.07
CA THR A 32 -7.05 -6.55 -1.98
C THR A 32 -6.73 -6.89 -3.44
N PRO A 33 -7.64 -6.68 -4.40
CA PRO A 33 -7.37 -6.87 -5.83
C PRO A 33 -6.10 -6.15 -6.28
N VAL A 34 -5.27 -6.84 -7.07
CA VAL A 34 -3.94 -6.38 -7.49
C VAL A 34 -4.01 -5.83 -8.93
N ASP A 35 -4.52 -4.62 -9.07
CA ASP A 35 -4.64 -3.92 -10.37
C ASP A 35 -3.57 -2.83 -10.56
N GLY A 36 -2.87 -2.44 -9.50
CA GLY A 36 -1.87 -1.36 -9.50
C GLY A 36 -2.47 0.05 -9.55
N VAL A 37 -3.77 0.18 -9.27
CA VAL A 37 -4.54 1.42 -9.32
C VAL A 37 -5.10 1.74 -7.93
N ILE A 38 -5.14 3.02 -7.60
CA ILE A 38 -5.87 3.51 -6.42
C ILE A 38 -7.22 4.02 -6.92
N SER A 39 -8.28 3.25 -6.72
CA SER A 39 -9.64 3.56 -7.16
C SER A 39 -10.39 4.48 -6.18
N GLU A 40 -11.53 5.02 -6.60
CA GLU A 40 -12.49 5.68 -5.70
C GLU A 40 -13.82 4.90 -5.75
N PRO A 41 -14.25 4.25 -4.65
CA PRO A 41 -13.50 4.02 -3.41
C PRO A 41 -12.31 3.05 -3.58
N SER A 42 -11.31 3.14 -2.70
CA SER A 42 -10.15 2.21 -2.70
C SER A 42 -10.21 1.28 -1.51
N MET A 43 -10.46 -0.01 -1.76
CA MET A 43 -10.35 -1.06 -0.73
C MET A 43 -8.93 -1.15 -0.15
N MET A 44 -7.92 -0.85 -0.97
CA MET A 44 -6.52 -0.85 -0.53
C MET A 44 -6.26 0.26 0.49
N VAL A 45 -6.74 1.48 0.24
CA VAL A 45 -6.58 2.62 1.17
C VAL A 45 -7.35 2.37 2.45
N GLU A 46 -8.58 1.86 2.36
CA GLU A 46 -9.41 1.53 3.52
C GLU A 46 -8.73 0.49 4.44
N GLU A 47 -8.26 -0.63 3.87
CA GLU A 47 -7.59 -1.69 4.63
C GLU A 47 -6.23 -1.23 5.18
N LEU A 48 -5.47 -0.44 4.42
CA LEU A 48 -4.24 0.19 4.91
C LEU A 48 -4.51 1.05 6.15
N GLN A 49 -5.52 1.93 6.07
CA GLN A 49 -5.90 2.79 7.19
C GLN A 49 -6.37 1.97 8.39
N ARG A 50 -7.16 0.91 8.19
CA ARG A 50 -7.60 0.01 9.25
C ARG A 50 -6.43 -0.62 9.99
N ARG A 51 -5.44 -1.19 9.27
CA ARG A 51 -4.27 -1.85 9.89
C ARG A 51 -3.35 -0.87 10.59
N LEU A 52 -3.15 0.32 10.02
CA LEU A 52 -2.36 1.38 10.66
C LEU A 52 -2.99 1.83 11.98
N ASN A 53 -4.32 2.05 11.99
CA ASN A 53 -5.05 2.42 13.20
C ASN A 53 -5.03 1.30 14.26
N ALA A 54 -5.04 0.04 13.83
CA ALA A 54 -4.95 -1.13 14.72
C ALA A 54 -3.52 -1.46 15.17
N GLY A 55 -2.48 -0.80 14.63
CA GLY A 55 -1.08 -1.12 14.91
C GLY A 55 -0.63 -2.47 14.36
N THR A 56 -1.37 -3.07 13.43
CA THR A 56 -1.11 -4.41 12.87
C THR A 56 -0.50 -4.35 11.47
N PHE A 57 0.06 -3.20 11.07
CA PHE A 57 0.63 -3.00 9.74
C PHE A 57 2.12 -3.38 9.68
#